data_AF-A0AB73S853-F1
#
_entry.id   AF-A0AB73S853-F1
#
_cell.length_a   1.000
_cell.length_b   1.000
_cell.length_c   1.000
_cell.angle_alpha   90.00
_cell.angle_beta   90.00
_cell.angle_gamma   90.00
#
_symmetry.space_group_name_H-M   'P 1'
#
loop_
_entity.id
_entity.type
_entity.pdbx_description
1 polymer ?
#
loop_
_entity_poly.entity_id
_entity_poly.type
_entity_poly.pdbx_seq_one_letter_code
_entity_poly.pdbx_strand_id
1 'polypeptide(L)'
;MTKLKLFSALTLSLALFVPCVESAQASTLSKLTYTQTGANYMYSNTPENIKDADSGYEHRFENGKYSYYTLQRYTEPKKEYVGEYYHHNNSGEELHTGYAIYNGSNVTRYVTIKNDSMKLGIQDNPKAAASDMEIEYMSDSKVETKAIPAWSSIIIKDQRVPAGKTFTGKVKFFTDGNLTVRHFVSKKKPDKTFPTVTEIMDLSKTPQVKVSTSHQTTANYRTDTRKTTVDFNTTKSFYVGAISTSEHPQERIGINEYEEPIDYIGTSRILQGNYGILYEFTIKNGAGKQIEVVPDYSKGVASIFVYFDGNKWTKTPQITSGSHKITIPSNGVLKYILPGGTNGIKLFKFTN
;
A
#
# COMPACT_ATOMS: atom_id res chain seq x y z
N MET A 1 -35.11 -32.04 86.66
CA MET A 1 -34.15 -33.13 86.38
C MET A 1 -33.40 -32.78 85.10
N THR A 2 -32.08 -33.01 85.14
CA THR A 2 -31.11 -33.09 84.03
C THR A 2 -30.80 -31.86 83.16
N LYS A 3 -29.51 -31.52 83.21
CA LYS A 3 -28.73 -30.44 82.58
C LYS A 3 -28.35 -30.79 81.13
N LEU A 4 -28.02 -29.78 80.31
CA LEU A 4 -26.72 -29.57 79.62
C LEU A 4 -26.87 -28.30 78.73
N LYS A 5 -26.07 -27.24 78.89
CA LYS A 5 -24.75 -26.98 78.25
C LYS A 5 -24.87 -26.88 76.71
N LEU A 6 -24.32 -25.91 75.97
CA LEU A 6 -23.14 -25.06 76.14
C LEU A 6 -23.14 -24.03 74.96
N PHE A 7 -22.68 -22.79 75.22
CA PHE A 7 -21.71 -22.00 74.42
C PHE A 7 -22.06 -21.20 73.13
N SER A 8 -21.75 -19.88 73.22
CA SER A 8 -20.96 -19.00 72.31
C SER A 8 -21.27 -18.94 70.81
N ALA A 9 -21.12 -17.83 70.06
CA ALA A 9 -20.70 -16.45 70.34
C ALA A 9 -21.03 -15.58 69.11
N LEU A 10 -21.29 -14.30 69.39
CA LEU A 10 -20.96 -13.06 68.66
C LEU A 10 -20.50 -13.15 67.19
N THR A 11 -21.17 -12.42 66.29
CA THR A 11 -20.49 -11.75 65.16
C THR A 11 -21.09 -10.37 64.89
N LEU A 12 -20.24 -9.36 65.07
CA LEU A 12 -20.41 -7.95 64.77
C LEU A 12 -20.25 -7.76 63.25
N SER A 13 -21.24 -7.20 62.54
CA SER A 13 -21.09 -6.85 61.13
C SER A 13 -20.38 -5.49 61.00
N LEU A 14 -19.06 -5.51 60.83
CA LEU A 14 -18.33 -4.38 60.24
C LEU A 14 -18.57 -4.36 58.73
N ALA A 15 -19.26 -3.33 58.25
CA ALA A 15 -19.38 -3.04 56.83
C ALA A 15 -18.01 -2.62 56.27
N LEU A 16 -17.37 -3.52 55.51
CA LEU A 16 -16.18 -3.22 54.72
C LEU A 16 -16.61 -2.41 53.50
N PHE A 17 -16.20 -1.14 53.45
CA PHE A 17 -16.13 -0.38 52.21
C PHE A 17 -15.09 -1.05 51.31
N VAL A 18 -15.55 -1.81 50.32
CA VAL A 18 -14.70 -2.26 49.22
C VAL A 18 -14.49 -1.06 48.30
N PRO A 19 -13.25 -0.62 48.03
CA PRO A 19 -13.00 0.35 46.98
C PRO A 19 -13.48 -0.28 45.67
N CYS A 20 -14.42 0.39 45.00
CA CYS A 20 -14.80 0.06 43.64
C CYS A 20 -13.54 0.27 42.80
N VAL A 21 -12.85 -0.81 42.47
CA VAL A 21 -11.82 -0.81 41.45
C VAL A 21 -12.56 -0.44 40.18
N GLU A 22 -12.40 0.80 39.71
CA GLU A 22 -12.83 1.19 38.38
C GLU A 22 -12.30 0.13 37.42
N SER A 23 -13.20 -0.65 36.85
CA SER A 23 -12.85 -1.47 35.71
C SER A 23 -12.32 -0.50 34.67
N ALA A 24 -11.04 -0.64 34.33
CA ALA A 24 -10.44 0.11 33.24
C ALA A 24 -11.35 -0.07 32.03
N GLN A 25 -12.09 0.98 31.66
CA GLN A 25 -12.86 0.99 30.43
C GLN A 25 -11.86 0.62 29.34
N ALA A 26 -12.06 -0.55 28.73
CA ALA A 26 -11.32 -0.94 27.54
C ALA A 26 -11.46 0.24 26.58
N SER A 27 -10.35 0.93 26.31
CA SER A 27 -10.35 2.17 25.53
C SER A 27 -11.07 1.89 24.22
N THR A 28 -12.20 2.53 23.98
CA THR A 28 -12.94 2.37 22.74
C THR A 28 -12.05 2.82 21.58
N LEU A 29 -11.77 1.89 20.67
CA LEU A 29 -11.03 2.17 19.45
C LEU A 29 -11.75 3.28 18.68
N SER A 30 -11.04 4.36 18.36
CA SER A 30 -11.61 5.46 17.60
C SER A 30 -11.65 5.10 16.13
N LYS A 31 -12.82 5.31 15.50
CA LYS A 31 -12.99 5.16 14.06
C LYS A 31 -12.73 6.50 13.39
N LEU A 32 -11.67 6.57 12.58
CA LEU A 32 -11.34 7.80 11.85
C LEU A 32 -12.20 7.93 10.59
N THR A 33 -12.55 9.16 10.24
CA THR A 33 -13.20 9.48 8.97
C THR A 33 -12.18 10.12 8.04
N TYR A 34 -11.98 9.52 6.87
CA TYR A 34 -11.01 9.98 5.89
C TYR A 34 -11.67 10.81 4.79
N THR A 35 -10.96 11.85 4.36
CA THR A 35 -11.19 12.51 3.07
C THR A 35 -10.25 11.89 2.04
N GLN A 36 -10.82 11.36 0.98
CA GLN A 36 -10.10 10.80 -0.17
C GLN A 36 -9.73 11.93 -1.14
N THR A 37 -8.46 12.04 -1.51
CA THR A 37 -7.96 13.14 -2.37
C THR A 37 -6.69 12.73 -3.12
N GLY A 38 -6.20 13.61 -4.00
CA GLY A 38 -4.91 13.45 -4.68
C GLY A 38 -5.07 12.97 -6.11
N ALA A 39 -4.12 12.15 -6.58
CA ALA A 39 -4.06 11.68 -7.96
C ALA A 39 -4.89 10.40 -8.17
N ASN A 40 -5.29 10.12 -9.42
CA ASN A 40 -5.85 8.82 -9.77
C ASN A 40 -4.77 7.74 -9.58
N TYR A 41 -5.07 6.72 -8.80
CA TYR A 41 -4.07 5.75 -8.37
C TYR A 41 -4.25 4.42 -9.10
N MET A 42 -3.20 3.92 -9.73
CA MET A 42 -3.19 2.65 -10.45
C MET A 42 -2.22 1.73 -9.71
N TYR A 43 -2.72 0.65 -9.11
CA TYR A 43 -1.89 -0.28 -8.34
C TYR A 43 -1.87 -1.65 -8.99
N SER A 44 -0.69 -2.28 -9.06
CA SER A 44 -0.52 -3.62 -9.60
C SER A 44 0.35 -4.51 -8.73
N ASN A 45 -0.21 -5.61 -8.23
CA ASN A 45 0.56 -6.76 -7.74
C ASN A 45 0.06 -8.08 -8.34
N THR A 46 -0.47 -8.06 -9.56
CA THR A 46 -1.13 -9.23 -10.15
C THR A 46 -0.39 -9.67 -11.42
N PRO A 47 0.39 -10.78 -11.41
CA PRO A 47 0.64 -11.67 -10.28
C PRO A 47 1.73 -11.12 -9.37
N GLU A 48 1.63 -11.36 -8.07
CA GLU A 48 2.65 -10.88 -7.14
C GLU A 48 3.92 -11.71 -7.31
N ASN A 49 3.77 -13.02 -7.53
CA ASN A 49 4.85 -13.92 -7.88
C ASN A 49 4.76 -14.29 -9.36
N ILE A 50 5.74 -13.87 -10.15
CA ILE A 50 5.84 -14.18 -11.58
C ILE A 50 6.75 -15.39 -11.74
N LYS A 51 6.19 -16.57 -12.01
CA LYS A 51 6.94 -17.83 -12.07
C LYS A 51 7.23 -18.29 -13.52
N ASP A 52 8.06 -19.33 -13.68
CA ASP A 52 8.52 -19.98 -14.92
C ASP A 52 7.53 -21.03 -15.48
N ALA A 53 7.46 -21.23 -16.80
CA ALA A 53 6.34 -21.82 -17.56
C ALA A 53 5.54 -23.07 -17.07
N ASP A 54 5.89 -23.76 -15.98
CA ASP A 54 5.34 -25.06 -15.57
C ASP A 54 4.74 -25.15 -14.14
N SER A 55 4.68 -24.06 -13.36
CA SER A 55 4.06 -24.01 -12.01
C SER A 55 2.58 -23.56 -11.94
N GLY A 56 1.81 -23.73 -13.02
CA GLY A 56 0.35 -23.56 -13.02
C GLY A 56 -0.15 -22.10 -13.01
N TYR A 57 -1.06 -21.77 -12.09
CA TYR A 57 -1.88 -20.53 -12.11
C TYR A 57 -1.11 -19.21 -11.88
N GLU A 58 0.21 -19.27 -11.70
CA GLU A 58 1.11 -18.16 -11.40
C GLU A 58 1.99 -17.77 -12.62
N HIS A 59 1.73 -18.36 -13.81
CA HIS A 59 2.33 -18.00 -15.12
C HIS A 59 1.41 -17.17 -15.98
N ARG A 60 1.96 -16.15 -16.65
CA ARG A 60 1.12 -15.26 -17.46
C ARG A 60 1.72 -14.80 -18.78
N PHE A 61 2.81 -15.43 -19.22
CA PHE A 61 3.17 -15.36 -20.63
C PHE A 61 2.40 -16.45 -21.36
N GLU A 62 1.29 -16.07 -22.02
CA GLU A 62 0.55 -16.99 -22.88
C GLU A 62 1.48 -17.55 -23.98
N ASN A 63 1.15 -18.72 -24.53
CA ASN A 63 1.99 -19.35 -25.54
C ASN A 63 2.21 -18.40 -26.75
N GLY A 64 3.46 -18.27 -27.18
CA GLY A 64 3.86 -17.33 -28.24
C GLY A 64 3.77 -15.85 -27.86
N LYS A 65 3.48 -15.52 -26.59
CA LYS A 65 3.51 -14.15 -26.06
C LYS A 65 4.73 -13.93 -25.18
N TYR A 66 5.25 -12.71 -25.25
CA TYR A 66 6.47 -12.30 -24.56
C TYR A 66 6.26 -11.08 -23.67
N SER A 67 5.02 -10.58 -23.61
CA SER A 67 4.61 -9.51 -22.73
C SER A 67 3.16 -9.74 -22.30
N TYR A 68 2.81 -9.20 -21.14
CA TYR A 68 1.43 -9.00 -20.72
C TYR A 68 1.33 -7.65 -20.02
N TYR A 69 0.12 -7.09 -19.97
CA TYR A 69 -0.15 -5.90 -19.16
C TYR A 69 -1.03 -6.23 -17.98
N THR A 70 -0.76 -5.58 -16.86
CA THR A 70 -1.57 -5.74 -15.64
C THR A 70 -2.55 -4.60 -15.47
N LEU A 71 -2.29 -3.42 -16.01
CA LEU A 71 -3.18 -2.28 -15.94
C LEU A 71 -3.28 -1.61 -17.30
N GLN A 72 -4.47 -1.11 -17.61
CA GLN A 72 -4.65 -0.14 -18.67
C GLN A 72 -5.48 1.01 -18.11
N ARG A 73 -5.08 2.24 -18.41
CA ARG A 73 -5.83 3.44 -18.05
C ARG A 73 -5.88 4.42 -19.21
N TYR A 74 -7.05 5.01 -19.42
CA TYR A 74 -7.21 6.16 -20.29
C TYR A 74 -7.04 7.43 -19.44
N THR A 75 -6.08 8.25 -19.83
CA THR A 75 -5.75 9.50 -19.15
C THR A 75 -6.66 10.62 -19.64
N GLU A 76 -6.95 11.55 -18.76
CA GLU A 76 -7.63 12.80 -19.06
C GLU A 76 -6.61 13.95 -18.99
N PRO A 77 -6.70 14.96 -19.87
CA PRO A 77 -5.71 16.02 -19.94
C PRO A 77 -5.58 16.74 -18.60
N LYS A 78 -4.33 16.96 -18.16
CA LYS A 78 -3.95 17.68 -16.93
C LYS A 78 -4.43 17.04 -15.62
N LYS A 79 -5.04 15.85 -15.65
CA LYS A 79 -5.27 15.08 -14.43
C LYS A 79 -4.00 14.35 -14.01
N GLU A 80 -3.75 14.31 -12.71
CA GLU A 80 -2.62 13.57 -12.16
C GLU A 80 -2.97 12.09 -12.00
N TYR A 81 -1.99 11.25 -12.32
CA TYR A 81 -2.02 9.82 -12.15
C TYR A 81 -0.77 9.37 -11.38
N VAL A 82 -0.95 8.38 -10.52
CA VAL A 82 0.15 7.66 -9.88
C VAL A 82 0.01 6.19 -10.26
N GLY A 83 1.03 5.64 -10.90
CA GLY A 83 1.14 4.21 -11.15
C GLY A 83 2.12 3.58 -10.18
N GLU A 84 1.70 2.55 -9.45
CA GLU A 84 2.55 1.76 -8.55
C GLU A 84 2.45 0.26 -8.86
N TYR A 85 3.56 -0.45 -8.74
CA TYR A 85 3.59 -1.90 -8.82
C TYR A 85 4.51 -2.55 -7.79
N TYR A 86 4.21 -3.79 -7.44
CA TYR A 86 5.01 -4.64 -6.55
C TYR A 86 4.90 -6.11 -6.99
N HIS A 87 6.05 -6.72 -7.29
CA HIS A 87 6.13 -8.06 -7.87
C HIS A 87 7.43 -8.78 -7.47
N HIS A 88 7.46 -10.10 -7.62
CA HIS A 88 8.62 -10.97 -7.48
C HIS A 88 8.89 -11.68 -8.81
N ASN A 89 10.12 -11.56 -9.30
CA ASN A 89 10.59 -12.29 -10.47
C ASN A 89 11.12 -13.67 -10.07
N ASN A 90 10.25 -14.66 -10.14
CA ASN A 90 10.53 -16.10 -9.97
C ASN A 90 10.56 -16.84 -11.32
N SER A 91 10.68 -16.12 -12.44
CA SER A 91 10.51 -16.70 -13.77
C SER A 91 11.71 -17.48 -14.29
N GLY A 92 12.83 -17.47 -13.55
CA GLY A 92 14.11 -18.00 -14.01
C GLY A 92 14.81 -17.12 -15.05
N GLU A 93 14.16 -16.08 -15.58
CA GLU A 93 14.70 -15.20 -16.61
C GLU A 93 14.72 -13.72 -16.19
N GLU A 94 15.47 -12.88 -16.92
CA GLU A 94 15.40 -11.42 -16.76
C GLU A 94 14.10 -10.89 -17.36
N LEU A 95 13.39 -10.06 -16.59
CA LEU A 95 12.19 -9.36 -17.02
C LEU A 95 12.46 -7.89 -17.33
N HIS A 96 11.63 -7.29 -18.17
CA HIS A 96 11.56 -5.86 -18.44
C HIS A 96 10.17 -5.36 -18.11
N THR A 97 10.07 -4.33 -17.29
CA THR A 97 8.79 -3.88 -16.74
C THR A 97 8.77 -2.37 -16.56
N GLY A 98 7.59 -1.79 -16.58
CA GLY A 98 7.42 -0.35 -16.43
C GLY A 98 6.08 0.13 -16.93
N TYR A 99 6.03 1.42 -17.24
CA TYR A 99 4.85 2.07 -17.80
C TYR A 99 5.11 2.49 -19.25
N ALA A 100 4.25 2.04 -20.15
CA ALA A 100 4.20 2.46 -21.54
C ALA A 100 2.99 3.37 -21.77
N ILE A 101 3.11 4.32 -22.70
CA ILE A 101 2.06 5.25 -23.07
C ILE A 101 1.90 5.31 -24.58
N TYR A 102 0.66 5.37 -25.06
CA TYR A 102 0.31 5.47 -26.47
C TYR A 102 -0.48 6.74 -26.76
N ASN A 103 -0.06 7.44 -27.81
CA ASN A 103 -0.75 8.57 -28.40
C ASN A 103 -1.53 8.12 -29.62
N GLY A 104 -2.84 7.92 -29.45
CA GLY A 104 -3.78 7.60 -30.53
C GLY A 104 -4.31 8.83 -31.27
N SER A 105 -3.57 9.94 -31.31
CA SER A 105 -3.97 11.16 -32.02
C SER A 105 -2.99 11.52 -33.14
N ASN A 106 -3.44 12.39 -34.05
CA ASN A 106 -2.67 12.87 -35.19
C ASN A 106 -1.70 14.03 -34.89
N VAL A 107 -1.55 14.40 -33.62
CA VAL A 107 -0.62 15.45 -33.16
C VAL A 107 0.30 14.89 -32.09
N THR A 108 1.51 15.43 -31.97
CA THR A 108 2.41 15.11 -30.85
C THR A 108 1.76 15.50 -29.53
N ARG A 109 1.85 14.60 -28.55
CA ARG A 109 1.38 14.80 -27.18
C ARG A 109 2.54 14.73 -26.20
N TYR A 110 2.31 15.17 -24.98
CA TYR A 110 3.33 15.24 -23.95
C TYR A 110 2.85 14.56 -22.67
N VAL A 111 3.78 13.86 -22.03
CA VAL A 111 3.64 13.35 -20.67
C VAL A 111 4.66 14.07 -19.80
N THR A 112 4.20 14.60 -18.67
CA THR A 112 5.06 15.20 -17.65
C THR A 112 5.09 14.29 -16.44
N ILE A 113 6.29 13.83 -16.07
CA ILE A 113 6.60 13.02 -14.89
C ILE A 113 7.06 13.97 -13.78
N LYS A 114 6.55 13.81 -12.55
CA LYS A 114 6.85 14.68 -11.40
C LYS A 114 7.66 14.02 -10.29
N ASN A 115 7.42 12.73 -10.08
CA ASN A 115 8.03 11.93 -9.04
C ASN A 115 8.15 10.52 -9.59
N ASP A 116 9.31 9.90 -9.48
CA ASP A 116 9.43 8.48 -9.78
C ASP A 116 10.51 7.78 -8.95
N SER A 117 10.30 6.51 -8.68
CA SER A 117 11.35 5.63 -8.17
C SER A 117 11.06 4.18 -8.56
N MET A 118 12.13 3.42 -8.78
CA MET A 118 12.08 1.99 -9.02
C MET A 118 13.20 1.32 -8.23
N LYS A 119 12.88 0.23 -7.53
CA LYS A 119 13.82 -0.49 -6.69
C LYS A 119 13.76 -1.99 -6.94
N LEU A 120 14.93 -2.60 -6.85
CA LEU A 120 15.11 -4.04 -6.77
C LEU A 120 15.39 -4.43 -5.32
N GLY A 121 14.69 -5.45 -4.84
CA GLY A 121 14.90 -6.09 -3.56
C GLY A 121 15.38 -7.53 -3.71
N ILE A 122 15.94 -8.06 -2.62
CA ILE A 122 16.09 -9.51 -2.46
C ILE A 122 14.75 -10.10 -1.99
N GLN A 123 14.49 -11.36 -2.34
CA GLN A 123 13.22 -12.01 -2.01
C GLN A 123 13.01 -12.25 -0.52
N ASP A 124 14.09 -12.43 0.24
CA ASP A 124 14.03 -12.65 1.70
C ASP A 124 13.67 -11.39 2.48
N ASN A 125 13.82 -10.21 1.87
CA ASN A 125 13.47 -8.94 2.50
C ASN A 125 12.86 -7.93 1.51
N PRO A 126 11.70 -8.25 0.92
CA PRO A 126 11.20 -7.50 -0.22
C PRO A 126 10.60 -6.14 0.19
N LYS A 127 10.05 -6.07 1.40
CA LYS A 127 9.54 -4.86 2.07
C LYS A 127 10.57 -3.74 2.21
N ALA A 128 11.87 -4.06 2.28
CA ALA A 128 12.91 -3.04 2.36
C ALA A 128 12.99 -2.22 1.05
N ALA A 129 12.96 -2.88 -0.10
CA ALA A 129 12.99 -2.23 -1.41
C ALA A 129 11.74 -1.38 -1.66
N ALA A 130 10.55 -1.86 -1.27
CA ALA A 130 9.33 -1.07 -1.33
C ALA A 130 9.42 0.19 -0.44
N SER A 131 9.97 0.07 0.76
CA SER A 131 10.17 1.23 1.65
C SER A 131 11.17 2.24 1.09
N ASP A 132 12.27 1.77 0.51
CA ASP A 132 13.28 2.63 -0.11
C ASP A 132 12.76 3.30 -1.38
N MET A 133 11.89 2.62 -2.14
CA MET A 133 11.18 3.18 -3.28
C MET A 133 10.27 4.33 -2.84
N GLU A 134 9.45 4.13 -1.80
CA GLU A 134 8.56 5.18 -1.29
C GLU A 134 9.35 6.40 -0.79
N ILE A 135 10.45 6.20 -0.05
CA ILE A 135 11.28 7.32 0.42
C ILE A 135 11.84 8.12 -0.75
N GLU A 136 12.39 7.43 -1.77
CA GLU A 136 12.97 8.10 -2.92
C GLU A 136 11.89 8.81 -3.76
N TYR A 137 10.77 8.14 -4.04
CA TYR A 137 9.63 8.72 -4.74
C TYR A 137 9.09 9.97 -4.04
N MET A 138 8.91 9.92 -2.72
CA MET A 138 8.38 11.03 -1.93
C MET A 138 9.38 12.17 -1.71
N SER A 139 10.68 11.89 -1.89
CA SER A 139 11.76 12.89 -1.81
C SER A 139 12.14 13.45 -3.18
N ASP A 140 11.65 12.84 -4.26
CA ASP A 140 11.89 13.30 -5.62
C ASP A 140 11.14 14.62 -5.88
N SER A 141 11.80 15.50 -6.62
CA SER A 141 11.27 16.80 -7.05
C SER A 141 11.58 17.07 -8.52
N LYS A 142 12.15 16.09 -9.22
CA LYS A 142 12.52 16.22 -10.63
C LYS A 142 11.28 16.15 -11.50
N VAL A 143 11.15 17.14 -12.39
CA VAL A 143 10.09 17.16 -13.39
C VAL A 143 10.71 16.89 -14.76
N GLU A 144 10.23 15.85 -15.44
CA GLU A 144 10.65 15.48 -16.78
C GLU A 144 9.45 15.54 -17.73
N THR A 145 9.61 16.10 -18.93
CA THR A 145 8.58 16.08 -19.97
C THR A 145 9.07 15.31 -21.18
N LYS A 146 8.28 14.34 -21.64
CA LYS A 146 8.58 13.52 -22.82
C LYS A 146 7.55 13.77 -23.91
N ALA A 147 8.03 13.95 -25.14
CA ALA A 147 7.19 14.03 -26.33
C ALA A 147 6.82 12.63 -26.83
N ILE A 148 5.58 12.49 -27.27
CA ILE A 148 5.00 11.25 -27.80
C ILE A 148 4.47 11.60 -29.20
N PRO A 149 5.18 11.23 -30.28
CA PRO A 149 4.76 11.54 -31.64
C PRO A 149 3.34 11.06 -31.93
N ALA A 150 2.71 11.63 -32.96
CA ALA A 150 1.41 11.19 -33.45
C ALA A 150 1.42 9.68 -33.75
N TRP A 151 0.36 8.97 -33.35
CA TRP A 151 0.20 7.52 -33.58
C TRP A 151 1.35 6.66 -33.04
N SER A 152 2.06 7.13 -32.01
CA SER A 152 3.26 6.49 -31.47
C SER A 152 3.15 6.15 -29.99
N SER A 153 4.07 5.33 -29.52
CA SER A 153 4.17 4.93 -28.11
C SER A 153 5.58 5.17 -27.58
N ILE A 154 5.69 5.48 -26.29
CA ILE A 154 6.98 5.53 -25.57
C ILE A 154 6.89 4.80 -24.24
N ILE A 155 8.03 4.40 -23.70
CA ILE A 155 8.16 3.95 -22.31
C ILE A 155 8.49 5.19 -21.46
N ILE A 156 7.66 5.47 -20.45
CA ILE A 156 7.85 6.66 -19.60
C ILE A 156 8.82 6.38 -18.46
N LYS A 157 8.82 5.14 -17.95
CA LYS A 157 9.76 4.65 -16.94
C LYS A 157 9.78 3.13 -16.97
N ASP A 158 10.96 2.54 -16.80
CA ASP A 158 11.16 1.10 -16.81
C ASP A 158 12.40 0.67 -16.02
N GLN A 159 12.46 -0.64 -15.78
CA GLN A 159 13.63 -1.30 -15.22
C GLN A 159 13.78 -2.71 -15.78
N ARG A 160 15.02 -3.21 -15.79
CA ARG A 160 15.33 -4.62 -15.99
C ARG A 160 15.44 -5.31 -14.64
N VAL A 161 14.87 -6.50 -14.55
CA VAL A 161 14.72 -7.23 -13.30
C VAL A 161 15.35 -8.62 -13.46
N PRO A 162 16.53 -8.87 -12.87
CA PRO A 162 17.10 -10.21 -12.83
C PRO A 162 16.16 -11.21 -12.15
N ALA A 163 16.31 -12.49 -12.48
CA ALA A 163 15.63 -13.57 -11.76
C ALA A 163 16.01 -13.57 -10.27
N GLY A 164 15.09 -14.01 -9.40
CA GLY A 164 15.32 -14.05 -7.96
C GLY A 164 15.21 -12.70 -7.25
N LYS A 165 14.64 -11.67 -7.91
CA LYS A 165 14.49 -10.32 -7.35
C LYS A 165 13.04 -9.97 -7.11
N THR A 166 12.80 -9.22 -6.05
CA THR A 166 11.58 -8.42 -5.87
C THR A 166 11.78 -7.12 -6.61
N PHE A 167 10.73 -6.59 -7.22
CA PHE A 167 10.79 -5.33 -7.92
C PHE A 167 9.52 -4.53 -7.69
N THR A 168 9.72 -3.23 -7.49
CA THR A 168 8.66 -2.28 -7.21
C THR A 168 8.99 -0.96 -7.86
N GLY A 169 7.96 -0.19 -8.18
CA GLY A 169 8.13 1.10 -8.81
C GLY A 169 6.88 1.93 -8.72
N LYS A 170 7.09 3.25 -8.68
CA LYS A 170 6.05 4.25 -8.57
C LYS A 170 6.38 5.44 -9.44
N VAL A 171 5.40 5.94 -10.17
CA VAL A 171 5.55 7.10 -11.05
C VAL A 171 4.33 7.99 -10.96
N LYS A 172 4.55 9.29 -10.75
CA LYS A 172 3.54 10.34 -10.80
C LYS A 172 3.66 11.10 -12.11
N PHE A 173 2.56 11.22 -12.85
CA PHE A 173 2.56 11.91 -14.12
C PHE A 173 1.21 12.57 -14.44
N PHE A 174 1.21 13.45 -15.42
CA PHE A 174 0.01 13.94 -16.12
C PHE A 174 0.30 14.08 -17.61
N THR A 175 -0.75 14.14 -18.41
CA THR A 175 -0.67 14.23 -19.87
C THR A 175 -1.34 15.50 -20.37
N ASP A 176 -0.95 15.99 -21.55
CA ASP A 176 -1.59 17.15 -22.19
C ASP A 176 -2.77 16.76 -23.11
N GLY A 177 -3.04 15.46 -23.23
CA GLY A 177 -4.09 14.88 -24.07
C GLY A 177 -4.60 13.55 -23.53
N ASN A 178 -5.65 13.03 -24.17
CA ASN A 178 -6.16 11.70 -23.87
C ASN A 178 -5.20 10.64 -24.42
N LEU A 179 -4.51 9.93 -23.53
CA LEU A 179 -3.53 8.90 -23.86
C LEU A 179 -3.87 7.57 -23.17
N THR A 180 -3.40 6.47 -23.73
CA THR A 180 -3.54 5.14 -23.12
C THR A 180 -2.25 4.78 -22.40
N VAL A 181 -2.32 4.48 -21.10
CA VAL A 181 -1.19 4.05 -20.28
C VAL A 181 -1.34 2.58 -19.92
N ARG A 182 -0.24 1.82 -19.94
CA ARG A 182 -0.19 0.43 -19.46
C ARG A 182 0.98 0.17 -18.56
N HIS A 183 0.75 -0.56 -17.46
CA HIS A 183 1.82 -1.27 -16.78
C HIS A 183 2.07 -2.59 -17.51
N PHE A 184 3.31 -2.84 -17.91
CA PHE A 184 3.69 -4.04 -18.66
C PHE A 184 4.76 -4.85 -17.93
N VAL A 185 4.78 -6.15 -18.22
CA VAL A 185 5.87 -7.06 -17.87
C VAL A 185 6.20 -7.89 -19.11
N SER A 186 7.48 -7.88 -19.49
CA SER A 186 8.00 -8.53 -20.67
C SER A 186 9.14 -9.48 -20.33
N LYS A 187 9.24 -10.58 -21.07
CA LYS A 187 10.43 -11.44 -21.12
C LYS A 187 11.10 -11.33 -22.49
N LYS A 188 12.30 -11.89 -22.62
CA LYS A 188 13.00 -11.93 -23.91
C LYS A 188 12.30 -12.88 -24.89
N LYS A 189 12.26 -12.47 -26.16
CA LYS A 189 11.88 -13.30 -27.31
C LYS A 189 12.98 -14.32 -27.63
N PRO A 190 12.75 -15.29 -28.55
CA PRO A 190 13.77 -16.27 -28.94
C PRO A 190 15.03 -15.62 -29.54
N ASP A 191 14.86 -14.46 -30.18
CA ASP A 191 15.94 -13.61 -30.71
C ASP A 191 16.74 -12.87 -29.61
N LYS A 192 16.46 -13.13 -28.33
CA LYS A 192 17.08 -12.54 -27.13
C LYS A 192 16.84 -11.04 -26.94
N THR A 193 15.88 -10.46 -27.67
CA THR A 193 15.45 -9.06 -27.49
C THR A 193 14.14 -8.98 -26.69
N PHE A 194 13.90 -7.84 -26.04
CA PHE A 194 12.59 -7.56 -25.44
C PHE A 194 11.59 -7.07 -26.50
N PRO A 195 10.29 -7.26 -26.28
CA PRO A 195 9.23 -6.62 -27.06
C PRO A 195 9.44 -5.10 -27.16
N THR A 196 9.21 -4.55 -28.35
CA THR A 196 9.24 -3.10 -28.54
C THR A 196 8.04 -2.42 -27.88
N VAL A 197 8.10 -1.11 -27.65
CA VAL A 197 6.98 -0.35 -27.07
C VAL A 197 5.70 -0.45 -27.92
N THR A 198 5.84 -0.51 -29.24
CA THR A 198 4.70 -0.73 -30.16
C THR A 198 4.04 -2.09 -29.90
N GLU A 199 4.85 -3.13 -29.64
CA GLU A 199 4.34 -4.47 -29.32
C GLU A 199 3.69 -4.54 -27.93
N ILE A 200 4.24 -3.79 -26.96
CA ILE A 200 3.64 -3.61 -25.62
C ILE A 200 2.25 -2.97 -25.73
N MET A 201 2.07 -2.02 -26.65
CA MET A 201 0.79 -1.34 -26.87
C MET A 201 -0.17 -2.09 -27.82
N ASP A 202 0.27 -3.17 -28.47
CA ASP A 202 -0.55 -4.06 -29.27
C ASP A 202 -1.22 -5.14 -28.40
N LEU A 203 -2.56 -5.08 -28.28
CA LEU A 203 -3.35 -6.03 -27.47
C LEU A 203 -3.26 -7.47 -27.96
N SER A 204 -2.96 -7.70 -29.23
CA SER A 204 -2.80 -9.05 -29.78
C SER A 204 -1.47 -9.68 -29.36
N LYS A 205 -0.44 -8.87 -29.09
CA LYS A 205 0.90 -9.32 -28.68
C LYS A 205 1.09 -9.27 -27.17
N THR A 206 0.42 -8.33 -26.52
CA THR A 206 0.49 -8.06 -25.09
C THR A 206 -0.92 -8.12 -24.53
N PRO A 207 -1.46 -9.33 -24.28
CA PRO A 207 -2.80 -9.48 -23.73
C PRO A 207 -2.86 -9.03 -22.27
N GLN A 208 -4.08 -8.80 -21.78
CA GLN A 208 -4.29 -8.58 -20.36
C GLN A 208 -3.94 -9.84 -19.59
N VAL A 209 -3.29 -9.61 -18.47
CA VAL A 209 -2.96 -10.63 -17.51
C VAL A 209 -4.23 -11.36 -16.99
N LYS A 210 -4.26 -12.70 -17.01
CA LYS A 210 -5.37 -13.50 -16.44
C LYS A 210 -5.12 -13.81 -14.96
N VAL A 211 -6.16 -13.76 -14.12
CA VAL A 211 -6.06 -13.90 -12.66
C VAL A 211 -6.97 -15.02 -12.17
N SER A 212 -6.50 -15.80 -11.20
CA SER A 212 -7.26 -16.91 -10.62
C SER A 212 -7.27 -16.95 -9.10
N THR A 213 -6.60 -16.03 -8.40
CA THR A 213 -6.52 -16.02 -6.92
C THR A 213 -7.07 -14.74 -6.30
N SER A 214 -7.58 -14.85 -5.07
CA SER A 214 -8.27 -13.78 -4.34
C SER A 214 -7.38 -12.87 -3.51
N HIS A 215 -6.08 -13.14 -3.43
CA HIS A 215 -5.14 -12.36 -2.61
C HIS A 215 -4.34 -11.32 -3.40
N GLN A 216 -4.61 -11.19 -4.70
CA GLN A 216 -3.95 -10.23 -5.59
C GLN A 216 -4.95 -9.13 -5.96
N THR A 217 -4.47 -7.89 -6.04
CA THR A 217 -5.28 -6.72 -6.36
C THR A 217 -4.56 -5.88 -7.39
N THR A 218 -5.15 -5.80 -8.57
CA THR A 218 -4.74 -4.83 -9.57
C THR A 218 -5.94 -4.00 -9.98
N ALA A 219 -5.87 -2.70 -9.78
CA ALA A 219 -7.03 -1.83 -9.95
C ALA A 219 -6.65 -0.36 -10.16
N ASN A 220 -7.59 0.37 -10.77
CA ASN A 220 -7.57 1.81 -10.92
C ASN A 220 -8.51 2.45 -9.90
N TYR A 221 -7.98 3.30 -9.03
CA TYR A 221 -8.65 4.04 -7.97
C TYR A 221 -8.68 5.54 -8.28
N ARG A 222 -9.52 6.28 -7.58
CA ARG A 222 -9.70 7.73 -7.80
C ARG A 222 -8.65 8.56 -7.07
N THR A 223 -8.06 8.02 -6.00
CA THR A 223 -7.27 8.81 -5.06
C THR A 223 -6.09 8.03 -4.47
N ASP A 224 -4.92 8.67 -4.41
CA ASP A 224 -3.69 8.13 -3.80
C ASP A 224 -3.46 8.59 -2.35
N THR A 225 -4.33 9.46 -1.82
CA THR A 225 -4.16 10.10 -0.51
C THR A 225 -5.41 9.96 0.37
N ARG A 226 -5.20 9.77 1.67
CA ARG A 226 -6.21 9.77 2.73
C ARG A 226 -5.85 10.82 3.77
N LYS A 227 -6.73 11.79 3.99
CA LYS A 227 -6.52 12.83 5.00
C LYS A 227 -7.53 12.71 6.12
N THR A 228 -7.10 12.95 7.35
CA THR A 228 -8.02 13.05 8.48
C THR A 228 -7.45 13.94 9.59
N THR A 229 -8.33 14.38 10.49
CA THR A 229 -7.97 15.15 11.67
C THR A 229 -8.26 14.31 12.90
N VAL A 230 -7.28 14.25 13.81
CA VAL A 230 -7.37 13.51 15.07
C VAL A 230 -7.03 14.48 16.20
N ASP A 231 -7.68 14.36 17.36
CA ASP A 231 -7.30 15.13 18.54
C ASP A 231 -6.60 14.22 19.54
N PHE A 232 -5.35 14.57 19.87
CA PHE A 232 -4.52 13.80 20.78
C PHE A 232 -5.17 13.62 22.16
N ASN A 233 -5.94 14.60 22.63
CA ASN A 233 -6.47 14.58 23.99
C ASN A 233 -7.69 13.64 24.11
N THR A 234 -8.48 13.51 23.05
CA THR A 234 -9.74 12.74 23.07
C THR A 234 -9.64 11.39 22.40
N THR A 235 -8.76 11.24 21.41
CA THR A 235 -8.51 9.95 20.78
C THR A 235 -7.47 9.19 21.59
N LYS A 236 -7.70 7.90 21.85
CA LYS A 236 -6.72 7.03 22.54
C LYS A 236 -5.93 6.18 21.55
N SER A 237 -6.65 5.56 20.61
CA SER A 237 -6.05 4.73 19.58
C SER A 237 -6.98 4.56 18.39
N PHE A 238 -6.40 4.24 17.23
CA PHE A 238 -7.12 3.96 15.99
C PHE A 238 -6.31 3.03 15.10
N TYR A 239 -7.00 2.33 14.20
CA TYR A 239 -6.37 1.47 13.21
C TYR A 239 -6.17 2.19 11.86
N VAL A 240 -5.13 1.76 11.14
CA VAL A 240 -4.88 2.10 9.74
C VAL A 240 -4.58 0.82 8.97
N GLY A 241 -5.12 0.70 7.76
CA GLY A 241 -4.98 -0.45 6.87
C GLY A 241 -5.61 -1.73 7.42
N ALA A 242 -6.48 -1.62 8.43
CA ALA A 242 -7.12 -2.76 9.06
C ALA A 242 -8.28 -3.30 8.23
N ILE A 243 -8.53 -4.60 8.36
CA ILE A 243 -9.76 -5.27 7.89
C ILE A 243 -10.40 -5.98 9.08
N SER A 244 -11.71 -6.06 9.12
CA SER A 244 -12.38 -6.94 10.06
C SER A 244 -12.20 -8.39 9.61
N THR A 245 -11.81 -9.26 10.53
CA THR A 245 -11.60 -10.70 10.28
C THR A 245 -12.47 -11.50 11.24
N SER A 246 -12.63 -12.80 11.02
CA SER A 246 -13.27 -13.69 11.99
C SER A 246 -12.58 -13.66 13.37
N GLU A 247 -11.25 -13.53 13.37
CA GLU A 247 -10.41 -13.42 14.57
C GLU A 247 -10.53 -12.05 15.26
N HIS A 248 -10.89 -11.01 14.50
CA HIS A 248 -11.06 -9.65 14.96
C HIS A 248 -12.36 -9.04 14.40
N PRO A 249 -13.52 -9.42 14.95
CA PRO A 249 -14.83 -9.08 14.39
C PRO A 249 -15.20 -7.60 14.62
N GLN A 250 -14.50 -6.91 15.51
CA GLN A 250 -14.74 -5.50 15.78
C GLN A 250 -14.46 -4.66 14.51
N GLU A 251 -15.21 -3.58 14.33
CA GLU A 251 -15.00 -2.69 13.19
C GLU A 251 -13.70 -1.90 13.38
N ARG A 252 -12.64 -2.34 12.71
CA ARG A 252 -11.30 -1.72 12.75
C ARG A 252 -11.05 -0.79 11.56
N ILE A 253 -11.98 -0.76 10.60
CA ILE A 253 -11.87 -0.03 9.35
C ILE A 253 -12.29 1.42 9.56
N GLY A 254 -11.48 2.38 9.09
CA GLY A 254 -11.89 3.79 9.09
C GLY A 254 -13.00 4.07 8.07
N ILE A 255 -13.84 5.07 8.35
CA ILE A 255 -14.87 5.54 7.43
C ILE A 255 -14.18 6.16 6.21
N ASN A 256 -14.53 5.71 5.01
CA ASN A 256 -13.92 6.11 3.73
C ASN A 256 -12.41 5.86 3.64
N GLU A 257 -11.88 4.90 4.40
CA GLU A 257 -10.48 4.50 4.27
C GLU A 257 -10.24 3.78 2.92
N TYR A 258 -11.13 2.85 2.58
CA TYR A 258 -11.12 2.14 1.31
C TYR A 258 -12.06 2.79 0.30
N GLU A 259 -11.76 2.62 -0.99
CA GLU A 259 -12.62 3.05 -2.09
C GLU A 259 -12.88 1.89 -3.04
N GLU A 260 -14.04 1.90 -3.68
CA GLU A 260 -14.34 0.99 -4.78
C GLU A 260 -13.58 1.45 -6.04
N PRO A 261 -12.87 0.55 -6.73
CA PRO A 261 -12.08 0.93 -7.90
C PRO A 261 -12.98 1.28 -9.09
N ILE A 262 -12.44 2.08 -10.01
CA ILE A 262 -13.04 2.40 -11.30
C ILE A 262 -13.09 1.15 -12.19
N ASP A 263 -12.00 0.37 -12.18
CA ASP A 263 -11.87 -0.91 -12.85
C ASP A 263 -10.81 -1.76 -12.11
N TYR A 264 -10.89 -3.08 -12.24
CA TYR A 264 -10.00 -4.00 -11.53
C TYR A 264 -9.84 -5.33 -12.26
N ILE A 265 -8.77 -6.05 -11.91
CA ILE A 265 -8.51 -7.43 -12.32
C ILE A 265 -8.39 -8.32 -11.09
N GLY A 266 -9.05 -9.47 -11.12
CA GLY A 266 -9.04 -10.45 -10.03
C GLY A 266 -10.34 -10.45 -9.25
N THR A 267 -10.35 -11.15 -8.11
CA THR A 267 -11.55 -11.25 -7.26
C THR A 267 -11.49 -10.32 -6.05
N SER A 268 -10.32 -9.77 -5.72
CA SER A 268 -10.19 -8.68 -4.75
C SER A 268 -10.18 -7.34 -5.47
N ARG A 269 -11.18 -6.52 -5.16
CA ARG A 269 -11.31 -5.15 -5.69
C ARG A 269 -10.94 -4.07 -4.66
N ILE A 270 -10.77 -4.45 -3.39
CA ILE A 270 -10.39 -3.53 -2.32
C ILE A 270 -8.89 -3.69 -2.09
N LEU A 271 -8.17 -2.56 -2.06
CA LEU A 271 -6.74 -2.53 -1.70
C LEU A 271 -6.57 -2.77 -0.19
N GLN A 272 -6.74 -4.01 0.24
CA GLN A 272 -6.55 -4.39 1.65
C GLN A 272 -5.09 -4.09 2.05
N GLY A 273 -4.90 -3.27 3.10
CA GLY A 273 -3.58 -2.79 3.51
C GLY A 273 -3.10 -1.50 2.84
N ASN A 274 -3.84 -0.95 1.86
CA ASN A 274 -3.62 0.38 1.26
C ASN A 274 -2.15 0.67 0.89
N TYR A 275 -1.52 -0.28 0.19
CA TYR A 275 -0.12 -0.16 -0.21
C TYR A 275 0.12 1.10 -1.03
N GLY A 276 1.14 1.87 -0.65
CA GLY A 276 1.55 3.09 -1.34
C GLY A 276 0.61 4.28 -1.18
N ILE A 277 -0.52 4.13 -0.48
CA ILE A 277 -1.42 5.25 -0.18
C ILE A 277 -0.77 6.16 0.87
N LEU A 278 -0.80 7.46 0.60
CA LEU A 278 -0.36 8.49 1.54
C LEU A 278 -1.46 8.77 2.56
N TYR A 279 -1.20 8.48 3.83
CA TYR A 279 -2.01 8.95 4.94
C TYR A 279 -1.43 10.25 5.50
N GLU A 280 -2.27 11.25 5.64
CA GLU A 280 -1.94 12.53 6.27
C GLU A 280 -2.88 12.76 7.47
N PHE A 281 -2.31 12.69 8.67
CA PHE A 281 -3.00 12.92 9.93
C PHE A 281 -2.67 14.32 10.44
N THR A 282 -3.68 15.19 10.51
CA THR A 282 -3.57 16.44 11.28
C THR A 282 -3.93 16.16 12.73
N ILE A 283 -2.92 16.11 13.61
CA ILE A 283 -3.06 15.75 15.02
C ILE A 283 -3.12 17.02 15.87
N LYS A 284 -4.34 17.45 16.20
CA LYS A 284 -4.57 18.56 17.12
C LYS A 284 -4.03 18.22 18.50
N ASN A 285 -3.43 19.21 19.17
CA ASN A 285 -2.85 19.07 20.52
C ASN A 285 -1.78 17.96 20.66
N GLY A 286 -1.22 17.50 19.54
CA GLY A 286 -0.26 16.40 19.49
C GLY A 286 1.17 16.81 19.16
N ALA A 287 1.41 18.06 18.73
CA ALA A 287 2.74 18.52 18.32
C ALA A 287 3.80 18.25 19.40
N GLY A 288 4.91 17.61 19.03
CA GLY A 288 6.00 17.22 19.94
C GLY A 288 5.71 16.03 20.85
N LYS A 289 4.47 15.53 20.90
CA LYS A 289 4.12 14.31 21.64
C LYS A 289 4.42 13.05 20.84
N GLN A 290 4.31 11.89 21.48
CA GLN A 290 4.60 10.61 20.84
C GLN A 290 3.33 9.84 20.48
N ILE A 291 3.41 9.15 19.34
CA ILE A 291 2.45 8.13 18.93
C ILE A 291 3.18 6.80 18.78
N GLU A 292 2.63 5.77 19.41
CA GLU A 292 3.13 4.41 19.31
C GLU A 292 2.38 3.67 18.19
N VAL A 293 3.13 3.08 17.26
CA VAL A 293 2.60 2.28 16.16
C VAL A 293 2.88 0.82 16.43
N VAL A 294 1.81 0.03 16.58
CA VAL A 294 1.85 -1.39 16.89
C VAL A 294 1.38 -2.19 15.68
N PRO A 295 2.27 -2.96 15.01
CA PRO A 295 1.87 -3.91 13.98
C PRO A 295 0.94 -5.01 14.50
N ASP A 296 0.04 -5.49 13.65
CA ASP A 296 -0.80 -6.66 13.96
C ASP A 296 -0.03 -7.97 13.71
N TYR A 297 0.49 -8.60 14.76
CA TYR A 297 1.34 -9.79 14.61
C TYR A 297 0.58 -11.09 14.30
N SER A 298 -0.75 -11.06 14.11
CA SER A 298 -1.56 -12.26 13.79
C SER A 298 -1.02 -13.08 12.62
N LYS A 299 -0.41 -12.42 11.63
CA LYS A 299 0.17 -13.07 10.43
C LYS A 299 1.66 -13.44 10.56
N GLY A 300 2.32 -13.13 11.68
CA GLY A 300 3.76 -13.40 11.86
C GLY A 300 4.70 -12.64 10.91
N VAL A 301 4.19 -11.68 10.14
CA VAL A 301 4.96 -10.92 9.15
C VAL A 301 5.57 -9.68 9.79
N ALA A 302 6.90 -9.57 9.69
CA ALA A 302 7.62 -8.39 10.16
C ALA A 302 7.19 -7.12 9.42
N SER A 303 7.09 -6.01 10.14
CA SER A 303 6.57 -4.76 9.59
C SER A 303 7.68 -3.76 9.29
N ILE A 304 7.53 -3.04 8.18
CA ILE A 304 8.25 -1.78 7.90
C ILE A 304 7.21 -0.78 7.41
N PHE A 305 7.32 0.47 7.82
CA PHE A 305 6.52 1.55 7.27
C PHE A 305 7.35 2.80 7.07
N VAL A 306 6.84 3.70 6.22
CA VAL A 306 7.49 4.96 5.87
C VAL A 306 6.69 6.09 6.48
N TYR A 307 7.37 7.07 7.06
CA TYR A 307 6.75 8.24 7.65
C TYR A 307 7.61 9.48 7.46
N PHE A 308 6.98 10.65 7.51
CA PHE A 308 7.68 11.93 7.49
C PHE A 308 7.96 12.37 8.93
N ASP A 309 9.24 12.51 9.28
CA ASP A 309 9.67 12.88 10.64
C ASP A 309 9.59 14.39 10.94
N GLY A 310 9.11 15.18 9.98
CA GLY A 310 9.09 16.64 10.02
C GLY A 310 10.16 17.29 9.14
N ASN A 311 11.24 16.56 8.81
CA ASN A 311 12.33 17.03 7.98
C ASN A 311 12.52 16.19 6.72
N LYS A 312 12.41 14.86 6.85
CA LYS A 312 12.62 13.91 5.75
C LYS A 312 11.70 12.70 5.86
N TRP A 313 11.59 11.99 4.74
CA TRP A 313 10.99 10.66 4.73
C TRP A 313 11.97 9.64 5.31
N THR A 314 11.48 8.87 6.28
CA THR A 314 12.23 7.87 7.03
C THR A 314 11.44 6.56 7.05
N LYS A 315 12.12 5.43 7.09
CA LYS A 315 11.51 4.11 7.34
C LYS A 315 11.84 3.61 8.74
N THR A 316 10.97 2.81 9.31
CA THR A 316 11.29 2.09 10.54
C THR A 316 12.35 1.01 10.30
N PRO A 317 13.04 0.56 11.35
CA PRO A 317 13.65 -0.76 11.36
C PRO A 317 12.62 -1.85 11.05
N GLN A 318 13.10 -3.05 10.71
CA GLN A 318 12.22 -4.22 10.61
C GLN A 318 11.67 -4.57 12.00
N ILE A 319 10.37 -4.37 12.21
CA ILE A 319 9.69 -4.62 13.48
C ILE A 319 9.18 -6.07 13.47
N THR A 320 9.91 -6.96 14.15
CA THR A 320 9.53 -8.38 14.30
C THR A 320 8.68 -8.64 15.54
N SER A 321 8.76 -7.77 16.55
CA SER A 321 7.92 -7.75 17.76
C SER A 321 7.86 -6.34 18.34
N GLY A 322 6.89 -6.07 19.23
CA GLY A 322 6.77 -4.80 19.94
C GLY A 322 6.09 -3.68 19.16
N SER A 323 6.68 -2.48 19.19
CA SER A 323 6.10 -1.27 18.61
C SER A 323 7.19 -0.30 18.15
N HIS A 324 6.80 0.74 17.41
CA HIS A 324 7.69 1.84 17.04
C HIS A 324 7.05 3.17 17.45
N LYS A 325 7.83 4.03 18.12
CA LYS A 325 7.38 5.35 18.55
C LYS A 325 7.81 6.41 17.54
N ILE A 326 6.86 7.27 17.17
CA ILE A 326 7.09 8.42 16.29
C ILE A 326 6.80 9.67 17.11
N THR A 327 7.68 10.66 17.01
CA THR A 327 7.40 12.00 17.54
C THR A 327 6.59 12.76 16.49
N ILE A 328 5.44 13.28 16.89
CA ILE A 328 4.56 14.06 16.02
C ILE A 328 5.28 15.37 15.67
N PRO A 329 5.43 15.72 14.37
CA PRO A 329 6.11 16.95 13.97
C PRO A 329 5.52 18.21 14.62
N SER A 330 6.32 19.27 14.71
CA SER A 330 5.93 20.52 15.39
C SER A 330 4.72 21.21 14.76
N ASN A 331 4.47 21.00 13.47
CA ASN A 331 3.28 21.47 12.78
C ASN A 331 2.02 20.61 13.03
N GLY A 332 2.13 19.55 13.83
CA GLY A 332 1.04 18.62 14.14
C GLY A 332 0.65 17.69 13.00
N VAL A 333 1.39 17.65 11.88
CA VAL A 333 1.04 16.83 10.71
C VAL A 333 1.96 15.61 10.63
N LEU A 334 1.38 14.43 10.86
CA LEU A 334 2.06 13.15 10.63
C LEU A 334 1.67 12.61 9.26
N LYS A 335 2.68 12.29 8.43
CA LYS A 335 2.48 11.58 7.16
C LYS A 335 3.01 10.17 7.26
N TYR A 336 2.29 9.24 6.64
CA TYR A 336 2.49 7.80 6.82
C TYR A 336 2.15 7.05 5.51
N ILE A 337 2.97 6.06 5.15
CA ILE A 337 2.76 5.18 3.98
C ILE A 337 3.02 3.74 4.41
N LEU A 338 2.18 2.82 3.92
CA LEU A 338 2.36 1.37 4.00
C LEU A 338 3.03 0.87 2.72
N PRO A 339 4.31 0.48 2.73
CA PRO A 339 4.96 -0.06 1.54
C PRO A 339 4.42 -1.46 1.19
N GLY A 340 4.47 -1.81 -0.09
CA GLY A 340 4.14 -3.15 -0.58
C GLY A 340 4.92 -4.27 0.14
N GLY A 341 4.28 -5.43 0.31
CA GLY A 341 4.89 -6.63 0.91
C GLY A 341 5.10 -6.57 2.43
N THR A 342 4.51 -5.59 3.12
CA THR A 342 4.53 -5.52 4.58
C THR A 342 3.20 -5.91 5.21
N ASN A 343 3.19 -6.05 6.53
CA ASN A 343 1.95 -6.18 7.29
C ASN A 343 1.12 -4.89 7.15
N GLY A 344 -0.05 -4.96 6.52
CA GLY A 344 -0.90 -3.79 6.25
C GLY A 344 -1.60 -3.20 7.47
N ILE A 345 -1.71 -3.92 8.60
CA ILE A 345 -2.54 -3.51 9.74
C ILE A 345 -1.68 -2.86 10.82
N LYS A 346 -2.06 -1.66 11.26
CA LYS A 346 -1.37 -0.92 12.34
C LYS A 346 -2.35 -0.32 13.32
N LEU A 347 -2.08 -0.50 14.60
CA LEU A 347 -2.73 0.23 15.68
C LEU A 347 -1.85 1.40 16.09
N PHE A 348 -2.37 2.62 15.92
CA PHE A 348 -1.77 3.84 16.41
C PHE A 348 -2.32 4.13 17.79
N LYS A 349 -1.46 4.36 18.78
CA LYS A 349 -1.80 4.66 20.17
C LYS A 349 -1.15 5.97 20.59
N PHE A 350 -1.93 6.91 21.11
CA PHE A 350 -1.37 8.12 21.71
C PHE A 350 -0.85 7.79 23.11
N THR A 351 0.41 8.12 23.36
CA THR A 351 1.06 7.90 24.66
C THR A 351 1.12 9.23 25.40
N ASN A 352 0.42 9.32 26.53
CA ASN A 352 0.43 10.50 27.39
C ASN A 352 1.80 10.74 28.04
#